data_AF-A0A946FBF6-F1
#
_entry.id   AF-A0A946FBF6-F1
#
_cell.length_a   1.000
_cell.length_b   1.000
_cell.length_c   1.000
_cell.angle_alpha   90.00
_cell.angle_beta   90.00
_cell.angle_gamma   90.00
#
_symmetry.space_group_name_H-M   'P 1'
#
loop_
_entity.id
_entity.type
_entity.pdbx_description
1 polymer ?
#
loop_
_entity_poly.entity_id
_entity_poly.type
_entity_poly.pdbx_seq_one_letter_code
_entity_poly.pdbx_strand_id
1 'polypeptide(L)'
;LGAWLVAWQNSYQHEAVHGHPTPWRWLNDGLAGAPLGLWMPYADYRETHLRHHDADLTVPGDDPESFYRDVSAWNGLAPVVRTLLVFNNTYLGRLTIGPALTMVQYWHGAAGRLAAGEGVAIRMWLGHILGVAVVLGWVMAVCDIPVLAYVFLFAYPGLSLTLTRSYLEHRPAADPDHRTVIVESGPVASLLYLNNNLHAAHHRWPGMSWYRLPAAFAAHRGDLLSGNGGYRYSGYREVAGRHLVRAKDIPVHPGVGSAI
;
A
#
# COMPACT_ATOMS: atom_id res chain seq x y z
N LEU A 1 13.19 -11.44 10.12
CA LEU A 1 12.99 -10.26 11.01
C LEU A 1 13.09 -8.95 10.22
N GLY A 2 14.18 -8.71 9.49
CA GLY A 2 14.39 -7.48 8.70
C GLY A 2 13.24 -7.06 7.78
N ALA A 3 12.82 -7.92 6.86
CA ALA A 3 11.68 -7.67 5.98
C ALA A 3 10.38 -7.37 6.73
N TRP A 4 10.11 -8.10 7.81
CA TRP A 4 8.94 -7.89 8.65
C TRP A 4 8.97 -6.50 9.30
N LEU A 5 10.14 -6.06 9.79
CA LEU A 5 10.32 -4.72 10.35
C LEU A 5 10.09 -3.61 9.32
N VAL A 6 10.60 -3.76 8.10
CA VAL A 6 10.35 -2.81 7.00
C VAL A 6 8.85 -2.74 6.68
N ALA A 7 8.19 -3.89 6.56
CA ALA A 7 6.75 -3.95 6.29
C ALA A 7 5.89 -3.37 7.43
N TRP A 8 6.29 -3.62 8.67
CA TRP A 8 5.67 -3.02 9.85
C TRP A 8 5.88 -1.50 9.85
N GLN A 9 7.07 -1.02 9.50
CA GLN A 9 7.35 0.41 9.40
C GLN A 9 6.55 1.09 8.29
N ASN A 10 6.31 0.43 7.16
CA ASN A 10 5.38 0.94 6.13
C ASN A 10 3.93 1.02 6.67
N SER A 11 3.51 0.06 7.50
CA SER A 11 2.19 0.13 8.16
C SER A 11 2.14 1.24 9.21
N TYR A 12 3.24 1.48 9.92
CA TYR A 12 3.39 2.62 10.81
C TYR A 12 3.36 3.96 10.04
N GLN A 13 4.00 4.04 8.86
CA GLN A 13 3.92 5.21 8.00
C GLN A 13 2.46 5.54 7.66
N HIS A 14 1.66 4.54 7.30
CA HIS A 14 0.22 4.71 7.08
C HIS A 14 -0.49 5.30 8.31
N GLU A 15 -0.26 4.76 9.50
CA GLU A 15 -0.85 5.30 10.74
C GLU A 15 -0.39 6.73 11.05
N ALA A 16 0.86 7.05 10.77
CA ALA A 16 1.44 8.37 11.00
C ALA A 16 0.82 9.43 10.09
N VAL A 17 0.39 9.07 8.87
CA VAL A 17 -0.39 9.95 7.98
C VAL A 17 -1.61 10.50 8.72
N HIS A 18 -2.33 9.60 9.40
CA HIS A 18 -3.55 9.88 10.19
C HIS A 18 -3.28 10.50 11.57
N GLY A 19 -2.02 10.78 11.90
CA GLY A 19 -1.66 11.45 13.15
C GLY A 19 -1.53 10.52 14.35
N HIS A 20 -1.32 9.22 14.12
CA HIS A 20 -1.08 8.22 15.17
C HIS A 20 0.40 7.83 15.27
N PRO A 21 0.85 7.24 16.39
CA PRO A 21 0.10 6.90 17.61
C PRO A 21 0.11 8.00 18.68
N THR A 22 0.90 9.06 18.51
CA THR A 22 1.02 10.13 19.50
C THR A 22 0.23 11.37 19.07
N PRO A 23 -0.18 12.26 19.98
CA PRO A 23 -0.80 13.52 19.60
C PRO A 23 0.20 14.51 18.93
N TRP A 24 1.50 14.20 18.92
CA TRP A 24 2.53 15.09 18.42
C TRP A 24 2.89 14.76 16.98
N ARG A 25 2.37 15.56 16.05
CA ARG A 25 2.58 15.40 14.61
C ARG A 25 4.05 15.25 14.22
N TRP A 26 4.91 16.13 14.75
CA TRP A 26 6.34 16.15 14.44
C TRP A 26 7.05 14.85 14.85
N LEU A 27 6.61 14.22 15.94
CA LEU A 27 7.18 12.96 16.41
C LEU A 27 6.75 11.80 15.51
N ASN A 28 5.46 11.74 15.17
CA ASN A 28 4.93 10.70 14.29
C ASN A 28 5.61 10.77 12.92
N ASP A 29 5.66 11.97 12.33
CA ASP A 29 6.26 12.23 11.03
C ASP A 29 7.79 12.02 11.04
N GLY A 30 8.47 12.38 12.14
CA GLY A 30 9.91 12.14 12.30
C GLY A 30 10.28 10.66 12.30
N LEU A 31 9.52 9.83 13.02
CA LEU A 31 9.69 8.37 13.02
C LEU A 31 9.29 7.74 11.67
N ALA A 32 8.25 8.26 11.03
CA ALA A 32 7.75 7.74 9.75
C ALA A 32 8.68 8.12 8.58
N GLY A 33 9.38 9.25 8.72
CA GLY A 33 10.32 9.78 7.74
C GLY A 33 11.59 8.95 7.57
N ALA A 34 11.92 8.04 8.50
CA ALA A 34 13.07 7.14 8.35
C ALA A 34 12.82 6.12 7.20
N PRO A 35 13.54 6.18 6.08
CA PRO A 35 13.15 5.45 4.88
C PRO A 35 13.68 4.00 4.87
N LEU A 36 13.22 3.15 5.81
CA LEU A 36 13.70 1.76 5.89
C LEU A 36 13.40 0.96 4.61
N GLY A 37 12.29 1.26 3.93
CA GLY A 37 11.92 0.68 2.64
C GLY A 37 12.65 1.27 1.42
N LEU A 38 13.40 2.37 1.59
CA LEU A 38 14.23 3.05 0.58
C LEU A 38 13.53 3.65 -0.66
N TRP A 39 12.28 3.29 -0.95
CA TRP A 39 11.73 3.47 -2.30
C TRP A 39 10.89 4.73 -2.54
N MET A 40 10.31 5.32 -1.49
CA MET A 40 9.39 6.46 -1.60
C MET A 40 9.55 7.44 -0.42
N PRO A 41 9.57 8.77 -0.67
CA PRO A 41 9.47 9.79 0.36
C PRO A 41 8.17 9.66 1.16
N TYR A 42 8.25 9.57 2.49
CA TYR A 42 7.08 9.55 3.38
C TYR A 42 6.16 10.77 3.20
N ALA A 43 6.73 11.95 2.93
CA ALA A 43 5.95 13.16 2.71
C ALA A 43 5.06 13.07 1.46
N ASP A 44 5.54 12.41 0.39
CA ASP A 44 4.76 12.20 -0.83
C ASP A 44 3.69 11.14 -0.59
N TYR A 45 4.04 10.03 0.09
CA TYR A 45 3.07 9.03 0.52
C TYR A 45 1.92 9.62 1.32
N ARG A 46 2.23 10.52 2.26
CA ARG A 46 1.23 11.22 3.06
C ARG A 46 0.26 12.01 2.18
N GLU A 47 0.75 12.74 1.20
CA GLU A 47 -0.08 13.53 0.30
C GLU A 47 -0.99 12.64 -0.55
N THR A 48 -0.42 11.60 -1.17
CA THR A 48 -1.19 10.67 -2.00
C THR A 48 -2.20 9.87 -1.20
N HIS A 49 -1.83 9.43 0.01
CA HIS A 49 -2.72 8.62 0.84
C HIS A 49 -3.88 9.45 1.42
N LEU A 50 -3.65 10.71 1.80
CA LEU A 50 -4.75 11.59 2.21
C LEU A 50 -5.72 11.84 1.05
N ARG A 51 -5.21 12.07 -0.17
CA ARG A 51 -6.05 12.18 -1.37
C ARG A 51 -6.83 10.91 -1.66
N HIS A 52 -6.25 9.74 -1.39
CA HIS A 52 -6.91 8.45 -1.57
C HIS A 52 -8.17 8.30 -0.70
N HIS A 53 -8.17 8.83 0.53
CA HIS A 53 -9.38 8.80 1.39
C HIS A 53 -10.54 9.64 0.85
N ASP A 54 -10.23 10.65 0.03
CA ASP A 54 -11.21 11.55 -0.58
C ASP A 54 -11.56 11.16 -2.03
N ALA A 55 -10.92 10.11 -2.58
CA ALA A 55 -11.06 9.70 -3.98
C ALA A 55 -12.19 8.68 -4.20
N ASP A 56 -12.66 8.57 -5.44
CA ASP A 56 -13.48 7.46 -5.88
C ASP A 56 -12.60 6.21 -6.06
N LEU A 57 -12.58 5.36 -5.03
CA LEU A 57 -11.66 4.22 -4.92
C LEU A 57 -11.67 3.36 -6.19
N THR A 58 -10.49 2.91 -6.60
CA THR A 58 -10.21 2.14 -7.83
C THR A 58 -10.33 2.90 -9.15
N VAL A 59 -10.89 4.11 -9.18
CA VAL A 59 -11.03 4.89 -10.42
C VAL A 59 -9.67 5.43 -10.87
N PRO A 60 -9.16 5.03 -12.05
CA PRO A 60 -7.86 5.48 -12.53
C PRO A 60 -7.82 7.00 -12.71
N GLY A 61 -6.77 7.64 -12.18
CA GLY A 61 -6.56 9.09 -12.26
C GLY A 61 -7.20 9.90 -11.14
N ASP A 62 -8.23 9.37 -10.48
CA ASP A 62 -8.81 9.96 -9.26
C ASP A 62 -8.16 9.38 -8.00
N ASP A 63 -8.21 8.05 -7.88
CA ASP A 63 -7.54 7.32 -6.80
C ASP A 63 -6.04 7.16 -7.10
N PRO A 64 -5.15 7.83 -6.34
CA PRO A 64 -3.69 7.77 -6.56
C PRO A 64 -3.09 6.41 -6.16
N GLU A 65 -3.82 5.57 -5.42
CA GLU A 65 -3.39 4.22 -5.02
C GLU A 65 -4.03 3.12 -5.89
N SER A 66 -4.83 3.49 -6.90
CA SER A 66 -5.46 2.52 -7.79
C SER A 66 -4.43 1.76 -8.64
N PHE A 67 -4.56 0.44 -8.65
CA PHE A 67 -3.84 -0.46 -9.55
C PHE A 67 -4.55 -0.70 -10.87
N TYR A 68 -5.74 -0.12 -11.07
CA TYR A 68 -6.55 -0.29 -12.27
C TYR A 68 -6.18 0.74 -13.33
N ARG A 69 -6.42 0.38 -14.59
CA ARG A 69 -6.27 1.26 -15.75
C ARG A 69 -7.58 1.40 -16.47
N ASP A 70 -7.79 2.52 -17.13
CA ASP A 70 -8.89 2.63 -18.08
C ASP A 70 -8.65 1.70 -19.29
N VAL A 71 -9.71 1.40 -20.02
CA VAL A 71 -9.68 0.48 -21.17
C VAL A 71 -8.73 0.96 -22.26
N SER A 72 -8.63 2.28 -22.49
CA SER A 72 -7.78 2.84 -23.54
C SER A 72 -6.30 2.70 -23.18
N ALA A 73 -5.93 3.03 -21.94
CA ALA A 73 -4.59 2.86 -21.42
C ALA A 73 -4.18 1.39 -21.43
N TRP A 74 -5.09 0.47 -21.06
CA TRP A 74 -4.83 -0.98 -21.14
C TRP A 74 -4.56 -1.46 -22.57
N ASN A 75 -5.38 -1.04 -23.53
CA ASN A 75 -5.24 -1.44 -24.93
C ASN A 75 -3.97 -0.87 -25.57
N GLY A 76 -3.46 0.27 -25.08
CA GLY A 76 -2.19 0.84 -25.50
C GLY A 76 -0.94 0.12 -24.97
N LEU A 77 -1.08 -0.81 -24.01
CA LEU A 77 0.07 -1.51 -23.43
C LEU A 77 0.61 -2.62 -24.35
N ALA A 78 1.94 -2.70 -24.43
CA ALA A 78 2.62 -3.84 -25.03
C ALA A 78 2.15 -5.17 -24.38
N PRO A 79 2.02 -6.27 -25.15
CA PRO A 79 1.56 -7.55 -24.62
C PRO A 79 2.33 -8.04 -23.39
N VAL A 80 3.66 -7.86 -23.37
CA VAL A 80 4.50 -8.25 -22.22
C VAL A 80 4.13 -7.48 -20.94
N VAL A 81 3.80 -6.20 -21.05
CA VAL A 81 3.42 -5.38 -19.89
C VAL A 81 2.07 -5.84 -19.36
N ARG A 82 1.10 -6.13 -20.24
CA ARG A 82 -0.18 -6.72 -19.85
C ARG A 82 0.00 -8.04 -19.12
N THR A 83 0.86 -8.93 -19.63
CA THR A 83 1.20 -10.20 -18.96
C THR A 83 1.79 -9.97 -17.57
N LEU A 84 2.73 -9.03 -17.42
CA LEU A 84 3.33 -8.70 -16.11
C LEU A 84 2.27 -8.16 -15.13
N LEU A 85 1.37 -7.29 -15.59
CA LEU A 85 0.31 -6.74 -14.75
C LEU A 85 -0.73 -7.79 -14.34
N VAL A 86 -1.12 -8.70 -15.25
CA VAL A 86 -1.98 -9.84 -14.92
C VAL A 86 -1.28 -10.78 -13.93
N PHE A 87 0.00 -11.06 -14.14
CA PHE A 87 0.78 -11.88 -13.21
C PHE A 87 0.88 -11.21 -11.83
N ASN A 88 1.11 -9.90 -11.77
CA ASN A 88 1.10 -9.12 -10.53
C ASN A 88 -0.27 -9.11 -9.80
N ASN A 89 -1.34 -9.40 -10.53
CA ASN A 89 -2.67 -9.60 -9.96
C ASN A 89 -2.90 -11.03 -9.46
N THR A 90 -1.94 -11.94 -9.59
CA THR A 90 -1.84 -13.15 -8.74
C THR A 90 -1.14 -12.80 -7.43
N TYR A 91 -1.40 -13.56 -6.37
CA TYR A 91 -0.73 -13.36 -5.08
C TYR A 91 0.78 -13.66 -5.17
N LEU A 92 1.19 -14.68 -5.94
CA LEU A 92 2.61 -14.98 -6.19
C LEU A 92 3.30 -13.83 -6.95
N GLY A 93 2.67 -13.30 -7.99
CA GLY A 93 3.22 -12.18 -8.75
C GLY A 93 3.32 -10.91 -7.90
N ARG A 94 2.30 -10.62 -7.08
CA ARG A 94 2.33 -9.51 -6.12
C ARG A 94 3.49 -9.62 -5.14
N LEU A 95 3.78 -10.83 -4.64
CA LEU A 95 4.90 -11.07 -3.73
C LEU A 95 6.27 -11.02 -4.41
N THR A 96 6.35 -11.39 -5.68
CA THR A 96 7.62 -11.54 -6.40
C THR A 96 8.00 -10.31 -7.20
N ILE A 97 7.19 -9.92 -8.20
CA ILE A 97 7.49 -8.79 -9.09
C ILE A 97 6.76 -7.50 -8.68
N GLY A 98 5.76 -7.59 -7.80
CA GLY A 98 4.98 -6.45 -7.34
C GLY A 98 5.81 -5.29 -6.80
N PRO A 99 6.82 -5.51 -5.92
CA PRO A 99 7.67 -4.42 -5.45
C PRO A 99 8.36 -3.68 -6.59
N ALA A 100 8.95 -4.40 -7.55
CA ALA A 100 9.61 -3.78 -8.70
C ALA A 100 8.64 -2.97 -9.56
N LEU A 101 7.44 -3.51 -9.85
CA LEU A 101 6.43 -2.80 -10.64
C LEU A 101 5.93 -1.53 -9.93
N THR A 102 5.65 -1.61 -8.62
CA THR A 102 5.23 -0.46 -7.81
C THR A 102 6.30 0.62 -7.79
N MET A 103 7.56 0.25 -7.56
CA MET A 103 8.68 1.21 -7.58
C MET A 103 8.84 1.89 -8.93
N VAL A 104 8.84 1.13 -10.04
CA VAL A 104 8.99 1.69 -11.38
C VAL A 104 7.84 2.62 -11.74
N GLN A 105 6.59 2.24 -11.44
CA GLN A 105 5.42 3.09 -11.70
C GLN A 105 5.50 4.40 -10.91
N TYR A 106 5.83 4.31 -9.63
CA TYR A 106 5.99 5.47 -8.75
C TYR A 106 7.13 6.39 -9.22
N TRP A 107 8.31 5.83 -9.49
CA TRP A 107 9.48 6.60 -9.93
C TRP A 107 9.29 7.25 -11.30
N HIS A 108 8.55 6.62 -12.21
CA HIS A 108 8.22 7.24 -13.50
C HIS A 108 7.38 8.52 -13.31
N GLY A 109 6.37 8.48 -12.43
CA GLY A 109 5.58 9.67 -12.10
C GLY A 109 6.41 10.74 -11.37
N ALA A 110 7.22 10.32 -10.40
CA ALA A 110 8.12 11.21 -9.67
C ALA A 110 9.14 11.90 -10.58
N ALA A 111 9.73 11.18 -11.54
CA ALA A 111 10.68 11.71 -12.51
C ALA A 111 10.06 12.84 -13.36
N GLY A 112 8.79 12.70 -13.75
CA GLY A 112 8.05 13.76 -14.46
C GLY A 112 7.93 15.04 -13.63
N ARG A 113 7.54 14.93 -12.35
CA ARG A 113 7.44 16.08 -11.43
C ARG A 113 8.79 16.77 -11.19
N LEU A 114 9.84 15.97 -11.01
CA LEU A 114 11.20 16.48 -10.84
C LEU A 114 11.71 17.18 -12.12
N ALA A 115 11.49 16.59 -13.29
CA ALA A 115 11.87 17.18 -14.58
C ALA A 115 11.10 18.47 -14.88
N ALA A 116 9.86 18.60 -14.42
CA ALA A 116 9.08 19.82 -14.50
C ALA A 116 9.55 20.92 -13.52
N GLY A 117 10.57 20.65 -12.69
CA GLY A 117 11.10 21.62 -11.73
C GLY A 117 10.19 21.87 -10.53
N GLU A 118 9.30 20.91 -10.20
CA GLU A 118 8.36 21.07 -9.10
C GLU A 118 9.10 21.13 -7.76
N GLY A 119 9.19 22.33 -7.17
CA GLY A 119 10.00 22.57 -5.98
C GLY A 119 9.58 21.74 -4.75
N VAL A 120 8.29 21.39 -4.64
CA VAL A 120 7.78 20.50 -3.58
C VAL A 120 8.36 19.09 -3.76
N ALA A 121 8.20 18.50 -4.94
CA ALA A 121 8.74 17.19 -5.27
C ALA A 121 10.26 17.13 -5.05
N ILE A 122 11.00 18.15 -5.49
CA ILE A 122 12.45 18.24 -5.29
C ILE A 122 12.81 18.19 -3.80
N ARG A 123 12.14 18.99 -2.95
CA ARG A 123 12.41 18.99 -1.51
C ARG A 123 12.11 17.64 -0.85
N MET A 124 11.00 16.99 -1.23
CA MET A 124 10.64 15.67 -0.72
C MET A 124 11.71 14.63 -1.07
N TRP A 125 12.18 14.62 -2.32
CA TRP A 125 13.22 13.70 -2.77
C TRP A 125 14.59 13.98 -2.17
N LEU A 126 14.98 15.24 -2.01
CA LEU A 126 16.23 15.60 -1.31
C LEU A 126 16.22 15.09 0.14
N GLY A 127 15.11 15.31 0.86
CA GLY A 127 14.94 14.80 2.22
C GLY A 127 14.99 13.27 2.28
N HIS A 128 14.32 12.60 1.34
CA HIS A 128 14.35 11.14 1.24
C HIS A 128 15.74 10.58 0.95
N ILE A 129 16.46 11.15 -0.01
CA ILE A 129 17.83 10.73 -0.36
C ILE A 129 18.77 10.91 0.83
N LEU A 130 18.68 12.02 1.56
CA LEU A 130 19.44 12.24 2.78
C LEU A 130 19.10 11.20 3.84
N GLY A 131 17.81 10.92 4.06
CA GLY A 131 17.36 9.87 4.98
C GLY A 131 17.87 8.48 4.59
N VAL A 132 17.85 8.14 3.30
CA VAL A 132 18.38 6.89 2.76
C VAL A 132 19.88 6.80 3.01
N ALA A 133 20.64 7.89 2.79
CA ALA A 133 22.07 7.92 3.06
C ALA A 133 22.38 7.68 4.55
N VAL A 134 21.59 8.28 5.46
CA VAL A 134 21.74 8.05 6.92
C VAL A 134 21.41 6.60 7.28
N VAL A 135 20.29 6.05 6.80
CA VAL A 135 19.88 4.66 7.05
C VAL A 135 20.94 3.69 6.53
N LEU A 136 21.36 3.83 5.26
CA LEU A 136 22.36 2.94 4.67
C LEU A 136 23.73 3.11 5.33
N GLY A 137 24.10 4.34 5.71
CA GLY A 137 25.32 4.59 6.49
C GLY A 137 25.33 3.84 7.81
N TRP A 138 24.23 3.88 8.57
CA TRP A 138 24.08 3.10 9.79
C TRP A 138 24.08 1.59 9.54
N VAL A 139 23.29 1.11 8.56
CA VAL A 139 23.20 -0.31 8.18
C VAL A 139 24.58 -0.88 7.80
N MET A 140 25.37 -0.14 7.02
CA MET A 140 26.67 -0.61 6.57
C MET A 140 27.75 -0.43 7.63
N ALA A 141 27.85 0.74 8.25
CA ALA A 141 28.98 1.07 9.14
C ALA A 141 28.80 0.58 10.58
N VAL A 142 27.56 0.39 11.04
CA VAL A 142 27.27 -0.01 12.42
C VAL A 142 26.74 -1.44 12.49
N CYS A 143 25.82 -1.81 11.59
CA CYS A 143 25.23 -3.15 11.59
C CYS A 143 26.05 -4.17 10.79
N ASP A 144 27.07 -3.74 10.03
CA ASP A 144 27.89 -4.59 9.16
C ASP A 144 27.04 -5.40 8.16
N ILE A 145 25.96 -4.80 7.66
CA ILE A 145 25.07 -5.42 6.66
C ILE A 145 25.41 -4.84 5.28
N PRO A 146 25.85 -5.68 4.32
CA PRO A 146 26.08 -5.22 2.96
C PRO A 146 24.81 -4.64 2.32
N VAL A 147 24.95 -3.57 1.54
CA VAL A 147 23.81 -2.88 0.92
C VAL A 147 22.92 -3.82 0.09
N LEU A 148 23.52 -4.76 -0.65
CA LEU A 148 22.76 -5.73 -1.45
C LEU A 148 21.98 -6.71 -0.56
N ALA A 149 22.56 -7.12 0.57
CA ALA A 149 21.86 -7.97 1.53
C ALA A 149 20.67 -7.21 2.15
N TYR A 150 20.84 -5.94 2.49
CA TYR A 150 19.74 -5.10 2.98
C TYR A 150 18.63 -4.95 1.93
N VAL A 151 18.98 -4.64 0.68
CA VAL A 151 18.00 -4.48 -0.41
C VAL A 151 17.21 -5.78 -0.63
N PHE A 152 17.89 -6.92 -0.83
CA PHE A 152 17.23 -8.16 -1.24
C PHE A 152 16.64 -8.99 -0.08
N LEU A 153 17.11 -8.81 1.16
CA LEU A 153 16.61 -9.58 2.31
C LEU A 153 15.72 -8.75 3.25
N PHE A 154 15.73 -7.41 3.14
CA PHE A 154 14.99 -6.50 4.03
C PHE A 154 14.03 -5.61 3.24
N ALA A 155 14.56 -4.68 2.42
CA ALA A 155 13.74 -3.66 1.76
C ALA A 155 12.75 -4.26 0.76
N TYR A 156 13.23 -5.10 -0.17
CA TYR A 156 12.40 -5.70 -1.21
C TYR A 156 11.35 -6.68 -0.64
N PRO A 157 11.70 -7.64 0.23
CA PRO A 157 10.70 -8.53 0.80
C PRO A 157 9.80 -7.81 1.81
N GLY A 158 10.25 -6.70 2.42
CA GLY A 158 9.39 -5.84 3.25
C GLY A 158 8.33 -5.12 2.44
N LEU A 159 8.68 -4.58 1.27
CA LEU A 159 7.69 -4.03 0.34
C LEU A 159 6.74 -5.14 -0.17
N SER A 160 7.25 -6.34 -0.46
CA SER A 160 6.43 -7.51 -0.81
C SER A 160 5.39 -7.86 0.26
N LEU A 161 5.79 -7.89 1.54
CA LEU A 161 4.88 -8.08 2.67
C LEU A 161 3.90 -6.93 2.84
N THR A 162 4.29 -5.69 2.53
CA THR A 162 3.39 -4.52 2.55
C THR A 162 2.31 -4.67 1.48
N LEU A 163 2.73 -5.03 0.26
CA LEU A 163 1.85 -5.23 -0.89
C LEU A 163 0.90 -6.43 -0.74
N THR A 164 1.16 -7.33 0.21
CA THR A 164 0.21 -8.38 0.60
C THR A 164 -1.08 -7.79 1.17
N ARG A 165 -0.96 -6.74 1.99
CA ARG A 165 -2.10 -6.03 2.58
C ARG A 165 -2.92 -5.34 1.49
N SER A 166 -2.26 -4.54 0.66
CA SER A 166 -2.91 -3.80 -0.43
C SER A 166 -3.36 -4.63 -1.62
N TYR A 167 -2.99 -5.91 -1.68
CA TYR A 167 -3.38 -6.81 -2.77
C TYR A 167 -4.89 -6.86 -3.00
N LEU A 168 -5.69 -6.90 -1.93
CA LEU A 168 -7.16 -6.96 -1.99
C LEU A 168 -7.82 -5.75 -1.34
N GLU A 169 -7.07 -4.71 -0.94
CA GLU A 169 -7.63 -3.55 -0.23
C GLU A 169 -8.83 -2.97 -0.97
N HIS A 170 -8.69 -2.86 -2.29
CA HIS A 170 -9.73 -2.38 -3.17
C HIS A 170 -10.04 -3.32 -4.34
N ARG A 171 -11.32 -3.32 -4.73
CA ARG A 171 -11.84 -3.88 -5.98
C ARG A 171 -12.84 -2.91 -6.61
N PRO A 172 -13.03 -2.91 -7.94
CA PRO A 172 -14.13 -2.19 -8.55
C PRO A 172 -15.45 -2.85 -8.13
N ALA A 173 -16.41 -2.02 -7.77
CA ALA A 173 -17.78 -2.42 -7.47
C ALA A 173 -18.72 -1.27 -7.86
N ALA A 174 -19.96 -1.60 -8.26
CA ALA A 174 -20.93 -0.59 -8.66
C ALA A 174 -21.25 0.34 -7.49
N ASP A 175 -21.44 -0.23 -6.30
CA ASP A 175 -21.52 0.50 -5.04
C ASP A 175 -20.10 0.81 -4.52
N PRO A 176 -19.74 2.10 -4.31
CA PRO A 176 -18.45 2.48 -3.73
C PRO A 176 -18.16 1.83 -2.38
N ASP A 177 -19.17 1.61 -1.54
CA ASP A 177 -18.97 1.02 -0.20
C ASP A 177 -18.50 -0.45 -0.31
N HIS A 178 -18.85 -1.14 -1.40
CA HIS A 178 -18.46 -2.54 -1.67
C HIS A 178 -17.02 -2.71 -2.16
N ARG A 179 -16.27 -1.61 -2.32
CA ARG A 179 -14.92 -1.61 -2.89
C ARG A 179 -13.84 -1.94 -1.86
N THR A 180 -14.10 -1.79 -0.56
CA THR A 180 -13.09 -1.96 0.50
C THR A 180 -13.22 -3.31 1.22
N VAL A 181 -12.08 -4.00 1.40
CA VAL A 181 -12.06 -5.34 2.01
C VAL A 181 -12.01 -5.32 3.54
N ILE A 182 -12.47 -6.41 4.14
CA ILE A 182 -12.14 -6.80 5.52
C ILE A 182 -11.41 -8.15 5.50
N VAL A 183 -10.16 -8.18 5.95
CA VAL A 183 -9.39 -9.42 6.12
C VAL A 183 -9.23 -9.69 7.62
N GLU A 184 -10.05 -10.57 8.18
CA GLU A 184 -9.99 -10.94 9.59
C GLU A 184 -8.75 -11.81 9.86
N SER A 185 -7.65 -11.19 10.28
CA SER A 185 -6.34 -11.83 10.39
C SER A 185 -6.01 -12.29 11.80
N GLY A 186 -5.10 -13.26 11.91
CA GLY A 186 -4.49 -13.65 13.19
C GLY A 186 -3.49 -12.61 13.72
N PRO A 187 -3.04 -12.73 14.98
CA PRO A 187 -2.29 -11.69 15.69
C PRO A 187 -0.99 -11.26 15.00
N VAL A 188 -0.31 -12.17 14.30
CA VAL A 188 0.94 -11.86 13.59
C VAL A 188 0.70 -10.87 12.44
N ALA A 189 -0.31 -11.12 11.61
CA ALA A 189 -0.64 -10.25 10.49
C ALA A 189 -1.35 -8.97 10.96
N SER A 190 -2.21 -9.07 11.98
CA SER A 190 -2.80 -7.90 12.63
C SER A 190 -1.75 -6.94 13.20
N LEU A 191 -0.68 -7.46 13.81
CA LEU A 191 0.42 -6.63 14.29
C LEU A 191 1.25 -6.08 13.11
N LEU A 192 1.57 -6.90 12.11
CA LEU A 192 2.33 -6.48 10.94
C LEU A 192 1.67 -5.30 10.22
N TYR A 193 0.34 -5.35 10.08
CA TYR A 193 -0.43 -4.34 9.35
C TYR A 193 -1.06 -3.29 10.24
N LEU A 194 -0.77 -3.31 11.55
CA LEU A 194 -1.41 -2.44 12.53
C LEU A 194 -2.95 -2.41 12.31
N ASN A 195 -3.56 -3.59 12.26
CA ASN A 195 -4.98 -3.80 12.03
C ASN A 195 -5.59 -3.18 10.75
N ASN A 196 -4.80 -2.57 9.85
CA ASN A 196 -5.31 -2.02 8.57
C ASN A 196 -5.81 -3.09 7.59
N ASN A 197 -5.57 -4.36 7.88
CA ASN A 197 -6.26 -5.47 7.24
C ASN A 197 -7.79 -5.41 7.43
N LEU A 198 -8.30 -4.67 8.43
CA LEU A 198 -9.71 -4.30 8.58
C LEU A 198 -10.03 -3.04 7.77
N HIS A 199 -9.68 -3.03 6.48
CA HIS A 199 -9.57 -1.80 5.69
C HIS A 199 -10.87 -1.03 5.53
N ALA A 200 -12.02 -1.72 5.39
CA ALA A 200 -13.32 -1.05 5.39
C ALA A 200 -13.62 -0.31 6.71
N ALA A 201 -13.19 -0.85 7.86
CA ALA A 201 -13.32 -0.16 9.14
C ALA A 201 -12.40 1.07 9.22
N HIS A 202 -11.20 0.97 8.65
CA HIS A 202 -10.27 2.10 8.51
C HIS A 202 -10.87 3.21 7.66
N HIS A 203 -11.38 2.92 6.46
CA HIS A 203 -12.03 3.93 5.61
C HIS A 203 -13.28 4.53 6.25
N ARG A 204 -14.02 3.77 7.07
CA ARG A 204 -15.15 4.32 7.83
C ARG A 204 -14.72 5.31 8.90
N TRP A 205 -13.56 5.09 9.51
CA TRP A 205 -13.03 5.90 10.62
C TRP A 205 -11.52 6.15 10.46
N PRO A 206 -11.08 6.94 9.46
CA PRO A 206 -9.65 7.06 9.13
C PRO A 206 -8.83 7.69 10.25
N GLY A 207 -9.46 8.53 11.09
CA GLY A 207 -8.84 9.10 12.28
C GLY A 207 -8.75 8.16 13.49
N MET A 208 -9.25 6.93 13.40
CA MET A 208 -9.19 5.98 14.51
C MET A 208 -7.83 5.28 14.54
N SER A 209 -7.17 5.33 15.70
CA SER A 209 -5.89 4.65 15.90
C SER A 209 -6.01 3.13 15.68
N TRP A 210 -5.04 2.53 14.99
CA TRP A 210 -5.00 1.10 14.71
C TRP A 210 -5.34 0.15 15.87
N TYR A 211 -4.93 0.45 17.11
CA TYR A 211 -5.14 -0.44 18.26
C TYR A 211 -6.61 -0.42 18.76
N ARG A 212 -7.41 0.55 18.33
CA ARG A 212 -8.86 0.64 18.60
C ARG A 212 -9.71 0.01 17.50
N LEU A 213 -9.19 -0.09 16.28
CA LEU A 213 -9.90 -0.65 15.12
C LEU A 213 -10.51 -2.03 15.39
N PRO A 214 -9.83 -3.02 16.02
CA PRO A 214 -10.43 -4.32 16.26
C PRO A 214 -11.68 -4.28 17.14
N ALA A 215 -11.68 -3.44 18.19
CA ALA A 215 -12.82 -3.29 19.08
C ALA A 215 -13.99 -2.60 18.37
N ALA A 216 -13.71 -1.54 17.59
CA ALA A 216 -14.72 -0.86 16.79
C ALA A 216 -15.32 -1.78 15.72
N PHE A 217 -14.49 -2.56 15.03
CA PHE A 217 -14.94 -3.57 14.08
C PHE A 217 -15.81 -4.62 14.77
N ALA A 218 -15.41 -5.17 15.91
CA ALA A 218 -16.21 -6.15 16.63
C ALA A 218 -17.60 -5.61 17.02
N ALA A 219 -17.66 -4.34 17.46
CA ALA A 219 -18.92 -3.69 17.83
C ALA A 219 -19.86 -3.41 16.65
N HIS A 220 -19.31 -3.16 15.45
CA HIS A 220 -20.08 -2.78 14.25
C HIS A 220 -19.95 -3.80 13.11
N ARG A 221 -19.62 -5.05 13.44
CA ARG A 221 -19.23 -6.06 12.46
C ARG A 221 -20.33 -6.34 11.44
N GLY A 222 -21.57 -6.43 11.92
CA GLY A 222 -22.74 -6.64 11.06
C GLY A 222 -22.87 -5.53 10.03
N ASP A 223 -22.92 -4.29 10.50
CA ASP A 223 -23.10 -3.09 9.68
C ASP A 223 -21.97 -2.93 8.65
N LEU A 224 -20.71 -3.15 9.04
CA LEU A 224 -19.57 -3.05 8.14
C LEU A 224 -19.59 -4.14 7.06
N LEU A 225 -19.99 -5.37 7.39
CA LEU A 225 -20.07 -6.45 6.41
C LEU A 225 -21.27 -6.32 5.49
N SER A 226 -22.40 -5.80 5.98
CA SER A 226 -23.51 -5.46 5.08
C SER A 226 -23.15 -4.27 4.18
N GLY A 227 -22.49 -3.26 4.75
CA GLY A 227 -22.11 -2.04 4.05
C GLY A 227 -21.06 -2.29 2.96
N ASN A 228 -20.11 -3.20 3.16
CA ASN A 228 -19.09 -3.51 2.16
C ASN A 228 -19.47 -4.65 1.19
N GLY A 229 -20.75 -5.04 1.14
CA GLY A 229 -21.24 -6.10 0.26
C GLY A 229 -20.63 -7.47 0.58
N GLY A 230 -20.26 -7.69 1.85
CA GLY A 230 -19.63 -8.92 2.32
C GLY A 230 -18.22 -9.15 1.77
N TYR A 231 -17.52 -8.10 1.30
CA TYR A 231 -16.16 -8.23 0.77
C TYR A 231 -15.16 -8.57 1.89
N ARG A 232 -15.01 -9.87 2.17
CA ARG A 232 -14.33 -10.39 3.35
C ARG A 232 -13.45 -11.58 3.03
N TYR A 233 -12.34 -11.69 3.77
CA TYR A 233 -11.52 -12.88 3.92
C TYR A 233 -11.29 -13.20 5.41
N SER A 234 -11.11 -14.47 5.74
CA SER A 234 -10.79 -14.97 7.09
C SER A 234 -9.28 -14.94 7.40
N GLY A 235 -8.48 -14.27 6.58
CA GLY A 235 -7.03 -14.12 6.74
C GLY A 235 -6.23 -14.38 5.47
N TYR A 236 -4.94 -14.05 5.51
CA TYR A 236 -4.05 -14.15 4.33
C TYR A 236 -3.76 -15.57 3.84
N ARG A 237 -4.02 -16.61 4.65
CA ARG A 237 -3.96 -18.01 4.18
C ARG A 237 -5.08 -18.31 3.19
N GLU A 238 -6.28 -17.78 3.43
CA GLU A 238 -7.39 -17.89 2.49
C GLU A 238 -7.11 -17.11 1.21
N VAL A 239 -6.58 -15.88 1.34
CA VAL A 239 -6.14 -15.06 0.21
C VAL A 239 -5.16 -15.83 -0.67
N ALA A 240 -4.10 -16.39 -0.07
CA ALA A 240 -3.13 -17.22 -0.78
C ALA A 240 -3.79 -18.45 -1.41
N GLY A 241 -4.64 -19.18 -0.68
CA GLY A 241 -5.32 -20.38 -1.19
C GLY A 241 -6.19 -20.11 -2.42
N ARG A 242 -6.84 -18.94 -2.49
CA ARG A 242 -7.71 -18.57 -3.62
C ARG A 242 -6.94 -17.99 -4.80
N HIS A 243 -5.86 -17.25 -4.53
CA HIS A 243 -5.22 -16.37 -5.52
C HIS A 243 -3.72 -16.62 -5.75
N LEU A 244 -3.13 -17.71 -5.22
CA LEU A 244 -1.67 -17.93 -5.32
C LEU A 244 -1.17 -17.79 -6.75
N VAL A 245 -1.78 -18.51 -7.68
CA VAL A 245 -1.45 -18.51 -9.12
C VAL A 245 -2.60 -18.03 -10.00
N ARG A 246 -3.76 -17.71 -9.40
CA ARG A 246 -4.93 -17.19 -10.09
C ARG A 246 -5.03 -15.70 -9.84
N ALA A 247 -5.18 -14.92 -10.91
CA ALA A 247 -5.34 -13.47 -10.76
C ALA A 247 -6.68 -13.17 -10.07
N LYS A 248 -6.69 -12.22 -9.11
CA LYS A 248 -7.93 -11.79 -8.45
C LYS A 248 -8.92 -11.18 -9.45
N ASP A 249 -8.39 -10.46 -10.44
CA ASP A 249 -9.08 -9.81 -11.55
C ASP A 249 -8.06 -9.38 -12.64
N ILE A 250 -8.57 -8.82 -13.73
CA ILE A 250 -7.77 -8.10 -14.72
C ILE A 250 -7.69 -6.64 -14.24
N PRO A 251 -6.52 -5.98 -14.26
CA PRO A 251 -6.35 -4.61 -13.76
C PRO A 251 -6.88 -3.56 -14.74
N VAL A 252 -8.11 -3.73 -15.21
CA VAL A 252 -8.88 -2.80 -16.03
C VAL A 252 -10.11 -2.38 -15.25
N HIS A 253 -10.27 -1.08 -15.05
CA HIS A 253 -11.45 -0.55 -14.37
C HIS A 253 -12.67 -0.66 -15.30
N PRO A 254 -13.82 -1.18 -14.82
CA PRO A 254 -15.02 -1.37 -15.65
C PRO A 254 -15.70 -0.05 -16.06
N GLY A 255 -15.33 1.07 -15.44
CA GLY A 255 -15.96 2.39 -15.62
C GLY A 255 -16.92 2.73 -14.49
N VAL A 256 -17.15 4.03 -14.26
CA VAL A 256 -18.12 4.50 -13.26
C VAL A 256 -19.53 4.36 -13.86
N GLY A 257 -20.43 3.62 -13.20
CA GLY A 257 -21.80 3.42 -13.66
C GLY A 257 -22.01 2.29 -14.69
N SER A 258 -20.94 1.57 -15.07
CA SER A 258 -21.05 0.32 -15.82
C SER A 258 -21.60 -0.77 -14.89
N ALA A 259 -22.69 -1.45 -15.25
CA ALA A 259 -23.13 -2.63 -14.52
C ALA A 259 -21.99 -3.68 -14.54
N ILE A 260 -21.49 -4.04 -13.34
CA ILE A 260 -20.48 -5.09 -13.11
C ILE A 260 -21.18 -6.43 -12.97
#